data_AF-A0A7J4F7Z5-F1
#
_entry.id   AF-A0A7J4F7Z5-F1
#
_cell.length_a   1.000
_cell.length_b   1.000
_cell.length_c   1.000
_cell.angle_alpha   90.00
_cell.angle_beta   90.00
_cell.angle_gamma   90.00
#
_symmetry.space_group_name_H-M   'P 1'
#
loop_
_entity.id
_entity.type
_entity.pdbx_description
1 polymer ?
#
loop_
_entity_poly.entity_id
_entity_poly.type
_entity_poly.pdbx_seq_one_letter_code
_entity_poly.pdbx_strand_id
1 'polypeptide(L)'
;MPGAFCRHGTVWTRCKICRQEYLEAEKARALAGGRFKTDKNLAFKCNWMDTDYERPCGPRGRRWNIHEARHAWCSMPDNECRLLEEGKIRKVGPFPCYECRLFTRWEITTGVISGKRPGKGLRFDRELVGKLALLTTRGPKDVEEDRVIFGFLRIEGSHPDPEYGSTVLTGDPETSLKIPRRARLRFWDFYTNPRNPTNLWGYGL
;
A
#
# COMPACT_ATOMS: atom_id res chain seq x y z
N MET A 1 -24.31 -5.30 -3.42
CA MET A 1 -23.66 -4.31 -4.32
C MET A 1 -23.62 -4.93 -5.71
N PRO A 2 -23.82 -4.17 -6.80
CA PRO A 2 -23.46 -4.70 -8.12
C PRO A 2 -21.99 -5.14 -8.07
N GLY A 3 -21.67 -6.30 -8.65
CA GLY A 3 -20.30 -6.81 -8.68
C GLY A 3 -19.32 -5.82 -9.30
N ALA A 4 -18.01 -6.09 -9.20
CA ALA A 4 -16.97 -5.18 -9.72
C ALA A 4 -17.12 -4.86 -11.23
N PHE A 5 -17.86 -5.69 -11.97
CA PHE A 5 -18.09 -5.56 -13.40
C PHE A 5 -19.53 -5.14 -13.69
N CYS A 6 -19.70 -4.29 -14.70
CA CYS A 6 -21.01 -3.95 -15.24
C CYS A 6 -21.48 -5.02 -16.25
N ARG A 7 -22.76 -4.95 -16.65
CA ARG A 7 -23.34 -5.84 -17.66
C ARG A 7 -22.64 -5.80 -19.03
N HIS A 8 -21.81 -4.80 -19.29
CA HIS A 8 -21.03 -4.67 -20.52
C HIS A 8 -19.66 -5.37 -20.44
N GLY A 9 -19.39 -6.16 -19.38
CA GLY A 9 -18.16 -6.95 -19.25
C GLY A 9 -16.92 -6.16 -18.84
N THR A 10 -17.06 -4.88 -18.50
CA THR A 10 -15.97 -4.02 -18.04
C THR A 10 -16.17 -3.60 -16.59
N VAL A 11 -15.08 -3.23 -15.90
CA VAL A 11 -15.16 -2.59 -14.58
C VAL A 11 -15.94 -1.27 -14.69
N TRP A 12 -16.78 -0.97 -13.71
CA TRP A 12 -17.69 0.19 -13.75
C TRP A 12 -16.97 1.52 -14.03
N THR A 13 -15.83 1.73 -13.37
CA THR A 13 -14.98 2.94 -13.50
C THR A 13 -14.39 3.14 -14.90
N ARG A 14 -14.44 2.12 -15.76
CA ARG A 14 -13.92 2.13 -17.13
C ARG A 14 -14.96 1.98 -18.21
N CYS A 15 -16.19 1.65 -17.84
CA CYS A 15 -17.24 1.43 -18.82
C CYS A 15 -17.59 2.76 -19.50
N LYS A 16 -17.32 2.89 -20.80
CA LYS A 16 -17.69 4.11 -21.55
C LYS A 16 -19.18 4.43 -21.52
N ILE A 17 -20.02 3.43 -21.22
CA ILE A 17 -21.49 3.55 -21.17
C ILE A 17 -21.95 3.88 -19.74
N CYS A 18 -21.49 3.11 -18.73
CA CYS A 18 -22.01 3.22 -17.36
C CYS A 18 -21.19 4.11 -16.42
N ARG A 19 -19.98 4.55 -16.81
CA ARG A 19 -19.04 5.20 -15.88
C ARG A 19 -19.62 6.44 -15.25
N GLN A 20 -20.29 7.30 -16.03
CA GLN A 20 -20.78 8.57 -15.50
C GLN A 20 -21.88 8.36 -14.46
N GLU A 21 -22.86 7.53 -14.77
CA GLU A 21 -23.94 7.14 -13.86
C GLU A 21 -23.39 6.49 -12.58
N TYR A 22 -22.42 5.58 -12.72
CA TYR A 22 -21.77 4.94 -11.57
C TYR A 22 -21.08 5.96 -10.64
N LEU A 23 -20.32 6.90 -11.21
CA LEU A 23 -19.62 7.93 -10.43
C LEU A 23 -20.59 8.87 -9.71
N GLU A 24 -21.71 9.23 -10.34
CA GLU A 24 -22.76 10.05 -9.73
C GLU A 24 -23.45 9.32 -8.57
N ALA A 25 -23.75 8.03 -8.74
CA ALA A 25 -24.34 7.20 -7.69
C ALA A 25 -23.41 7.04 -6.47
N GLU A 26 -22.11 6.82 -6.69
CA GLU A 26 -21.12 6.72 -5.61
C GLU A 26 -20.93 8.07 -4.89
N LYS A 27 -20.92 9.18 -5.63
CA LYS A 27 -20.89 10.53 -5.05
C LYS A 27 -22.12 10.77 -4.17
N ALA A 28 -23.32 10.44 -4.65
CA ALA A 28 -24.56 10.58 -3.88
C ALA A 28 -24.53 9.75 -2.59
N ARG A 29 -24.08 8.49 -2.67
CA ARG A 29 -23.89 7.61 -1.49
C ARG A 29 -22.94 8.19 -0.47
N ALA A 30 -21.81 8.75 -0.90
CA ALA A 30 -20.82 9.31 0.00
C ALA A 30 -21.22 10.65 0.63
N LEU A 31 -22.12 11.40 -0.02
CA LEU A 31 -22.74 12.60 0.54
C LEU A 31 -23.84 12.23 1.55
N ALA A 32 -24.61 11.18 1.28
CA ALA A 32 -25.62 10.65 2.21
C ALA A 32 -25.00 9.96 3.44
N GLY A 33 -23.80 9.39 3.29
CA GLY A 33 -23.06 8.74 4.36
C GLY A 33 -22.30 9.72 5.26
N GLY A 34 -22.65 9.76 6.56
CA GLY A 34 -21.82 10.41 7.58
C GLY A 34 -20.37 9.87 7.57
N ARG A 35 -19.42 10.69 8.05
CA ARG A 35 -17.98 10.33 8.14
C ARG A 35 -17.84 8.94 8.81
N PHE A 36 -17.42 7.95 8.03
CA PHE A 36 -16.94 6.63 8.49
C PHE A 36 -17.97 5.69 9.15
N LYS A 37 -19.18 5.53 8.60
CA LYS A 37 -20.15 4.50 9.04
C LYS A 37 -20.04 3.13 8.34
N THR A 38 -19.10 2.93 7.42
CA THR A 38 -18.96 1.65 6.69
C THR A 38 -17.74 0.88 7.17
N ASP A 39 -17.94 -0.41 7.41
CA ASP A 39 -16.88 -1.40 7.58
C ASP A 39 -16.03 -1.43 6.30
N LYS A 40 -14.76 -1.05 6.41
CA LYS A 40 -13.86 -0.93 5.25
C LYS A 40 -12.56 -1.67 5.48
N ASN A 41 -12.12 -2.32 4.41
CA ASN A 41 -10.76 -2.78 4.20
C ASN A 41 -9.80 -1.59 4.13
N LEU A 42 -8.50 -1.85 4.28
CA LEU A 42 -7.44 -0.87 4.18
C LEU A 42 -6.67 -1.04 2.87
N ALA A 43 -6.11 0.05 2.36
CA ALA A 43 -5.09 0.00 1.32
C ALA A 43 -3.81 0.71 1.79
N PHE A 44 -2.67 0.07 1.55
CA PHE A 44 -1.34 0.56 1.91
C PHE A 44 -0.54 0.95 0.67
N LYS A 45 0.19 2.06 0.78
CA LYS A 45 1.20 2.48 -0.19
C LYS A 45 2.55 1.91 0.23
N CYS A 46 3.02 0.92 -0.51
CA CYS A 46 4.33 0.32 -0.32
C CYS A 46 5.34 0.92 -1.31
N ASN A 47 6.57 1.13 -0.86
CA ASN A 47 7.66 1.51 -1.75
C ASN A 47 7.94 0.37 -2.73
N TRP A 48 8.40 0.72 -3.93
CA TRP A 48 8.63 -0.26 -4.98
C TRP A 48 9.92 -1.04 -4.73
N MET A 49 9.86 -2.36 -4.88
CA MET A 49 11.00 -3.26 -4.78
C MET A 49 11.23 -3.99 -6.11
N ASP A 50 12.42 -3.85 -6.69
CA ASP A 50 12.83 -4.51 -7.93
C ASP A 50 12.86 -6.04 -7.81
N THR A 51 13.05 -6.53 -6.59
CA THR A 51 13.02 -7.94 -6.17
C THR A 51 11.62 -8.49 -5.95
N ASP A 52 10.58 -7.71 -6.25
CA ASP A 52 9.19 -8.13 -6.11
C ASP A 52 8.81 -8.55 -4.69
N TYR A 53 9.39 -7.87 -3.69
CA TYR A 53 9.13 -8.09 -2.26
C TYR A 53 9.55 -9.47 -1.72
N GLU A 54 10.39 -10.21 -2.45
CA GLU A 54 10.88 -11.55 -2.02
C GLU A 54 12.13 -11.46 -1.14
N ARG A 55 12.84 -10.34 -1.22
CA ARG A 55 14.10 -10.07 -0.51
C ARG A 55 14.37 -8.55 -0.54
N PRO A 56 15.34 -8.04 0.24
CA PRO A 56 15.74 -6.63 0.18
C PRO A 56 16.02 -6.13 -1.25
N CYS A 57 15.84 -4.82 -1.47
CA CYS A 57 16.02 -4.21 -2.78
C CYS A 57 17.36 -4.57 -3.42
N GLY A 58 17.32 -4.94 -4.70
CA GLY A 58 18.48 -5.01 -5.56
C GLY A 58 19.00 -3.61 -5.94
N PRO A 59 20.05 -3.53 -6.75
CA PRO A 59 20.67 -2.25 -7.10
C PRO A 59 19.71 -1.24 -7.74
N ARG A 60 18.74 -1.71 -8.55
CA ARG A 60 17.78 -0.82 -9.21
C ARG A 60 16.77 -0.26 -8.21
N GLY A 61 16.25 -1.11 -7.31
CA GLY A 61 15.33 -0.70 -6.25
C GLY A 61 15.98 0.29 -5.29
N ARG A 62 17.23 0.04 -4.88
CA ARG A 62 17.98 0.92 -4.00
C ARG A 62 18.21 2.29 -4.63
N ARG A 63 18.76 2.36 -5.84
CA ARG A 63 18.99 3.65 -6.51
C ARG A 63 17.72 4.47 -6.66
N TRP A 64 16.63 3.83 -7.08
CA TRP A 64 15.33 4.49 -7.19
C TRP A 64 14.85 5.03 -5.84
N ASN A 65 14.77 4.18 -4.81
CA ASN A 65 14.18 4.56 -3.52
C ASN A 65 15.04 5.58 -2.76
N ILE A 66 16.38 5.54 -2.91
CA ILE A 66 17.34 6.40 -2.19
C ILE A 66 17.54 7.74 -2.91
N HIS A 67 17.88 7.72 -4.21
CA HIS A 67 18.39 8.91 -4.90
C HIS A 67 17.31 9.66 -5.69
N GLU A 68 16.40 8.90 -6.32
CA GLU A 68 15.38 9.44 -7.23
C GLU A 68 14.09 9.79 -6.47
N ALA A 69 13.44 8.78 -5.89
CA ALA A 69 12.19 8.94 -5.14
C ALA A 69 12.41 9.52 -3.73
N ARG A 70 13.63 9.38 -3.18
CA ARG A 70 14.04 9.88 -1.86
C ARG A 70 13.02 9.54 -0.77
N HIS A 71 12.60 8.27 -0.74
CA HIS A 71 11.65 7.82 0.28
C HIS A 71 12.27 7.96 1.66
N ALA A 72 11.49 8.50 2.60
CA ALA A 72 12.01 8.95 3.89
C ALA A 72 12.93 7.93 4.57
N TRP A 73 12.46 6.69 4.76
CA TRP A 73 13.25 5.61 5.36
C TRP A 73 14.52 5.29 4.56
N CYS A 74 14.39 5.12 3.25
CA CYS A 74 15.50 4.74 2.36
C CYS A 74 16.57 5.82 2.28
N SER A 75 16.20 7.09 2.44
CA SER A 75 17.12 8.23 2.40
C SER A 75 17.82 8.50 3.73
N MET A 76 17.45 7.83 4.84
CA MET A 76 18.10 8.08 6.13
C MET A 76 19.59 7.70 6.11
N PRO A 77 20.49 8.47 6.75
CA PRO A 77 21.93 8.21 6.73
C PRO A 77 22.35 6.85 7.29
N ASP A 78 21.60 6.32 8.24
CA ASP A 78 21.82 5.06 8.95
C ASP A 78 21.06 3.87 8.31
N ASN A 79 20.31 4.10 7.23
CA ASN A 79 19.61 3.03 6.54
C ASN A 79 20.59 2.02 5.91
N GLU A 80 20.46 0.73 6.24
CA GLU A 80 21.38 -0.30 5.74
C GLU A 80 21.44 -0.39 4.21
N CYS A 81 20.31 -0.23 3.50
CA CYS A 81 20.30 -0.25 2.04
C CYS A 81 21.09 0.94 1.47
N ARG A 82 21.02 2.11 2.11
CA ARG A 82 21.83 3.27 1.75
C ARG A 82 23.31 3.04 2.03
N LEU A 83 23.65 2.56 3.23
CA LEU A 83 25.03 2.23 3.58
C LEU A 83 25.64 1.19 2.63
N LEU A 84 24.85 0.22 2.17
CA LEU A 84 25.27 -0.76 1.17
C LEU A 84 25.51 -0.11 -0.20
N GLU A 85 24.62 0.76 -0.65
CA GLU A 85 24.77 1.48 -1.93
C GLU A 85 25.98 2.42 -1.93
N GLU A 86 26.28 3.04 -0.79
CA GLU A 86 27.47 3.88 -0.57
C GLU A 86 28.76 3.08 -0.32
N GLY A 87 28.71 1.74 -0.32
CA GLY A 87 29.87 0.88 -0.11
C GLY A 87 30.41 0.86 1.34
N LYS A 88 29.66 1.39 2.31
CA LYS A 88 30.04 1.45 3.73
C LYS A 88 29.84 0.11 4.45
N ILE A 89 28.93 -0.72 3.96
CA ILE A 89 28.73 -2.10 4.42
C ILE A 89 28.71 -3.07 3.24
N ARG A 90 28.93 -4.36 3.50
CA ARG A 90 28.99 -5.41 2.46
C ARG A 90 27.67 -6.13 2.22
N LYS A 91 26.77 -6.14 3.20
CA LYS A 91 25.46 -6.81 3.14
C LYS A 91 24.46 -6.11 4.05
N VAL A 92 23.19 -6.20 3.70
CA VAL A 92 22.05 -5.80 4.54
C VAL A 92 21.55 -7.01 5.33
N GLY A 93 20.88 -6.76 6.46
CA GLY A 93 20.12 -7.78 7.16
C GLY A 93 18.96 -8.34 6.32
N PRO A 94 18.26 -9.38 6.79
CA PRO A 94 17.12 -9.94 6.09
C PRO A 94 15.91 -8.99 6.03
N PHE A 95 15.78 -8.06 6.98
CA PHE A 95 14.63 -7.15 7.11
C PHE A 95 15.04 -5.68 7.29
N PRO A 96 15.76 -5.06 6.33
CA PRO A 96 16.25 -3.67 6.43
C PRO A 96 15.14 -2.63 6.23
N CYS A 97 13.94 -3.07 5.85
CA CYS A 97 12.73 -2.24 5.81
C CYS A 97 11.49 -3.12 6.03
N TYR A 98 10.37 -2.48 6.32
CA TYR A 98 9.11 -3.18 6.57
C TYR A 98 8.56 -3.90 5.34
N GLU A 99 8.76 -3.38 4.12
CA GLU A 99 8.32 -4.08 2.91
C GLU A 99 8.97 -5.47 2.73
N CYS A 100 10.12 -5.72 3.36
CA CYS A 100 10.75 -7.05 3.35
C CYS A 100 10.00 -8.09 4.21
N ARG A 101 9.06 -7.65 5.06
CA ARG A 101 8.27 -8.52 5.96
C ARG A 101 6.92 -8.93 5.36
N LEU A 102 6.50 -8.32 4.25
CA LEU A 102 5.14 -8.45 3.69
C LEU A 102 4.74 -9.89 3.37
N PHE A 103 5.64 -10.69 2.80
CA PHE A 103 5.33 -12.07 2.39
C PHE A 103 6.21 -13.12 3.05
N THR A 104 7.21 -12.68 3.81
CA THR A 104 8.06 -13.55 4.64
C THR A 104 7.47 -13.73 6.04
N ARG A 105 6.81 -12.69 6.56
CA ARG A 105 6.14 -12.69 7.86
C ARG A 105 4.65 -12.35 7.79
N TRP A 106 4.14 -12.05 6.60
CA TRP A 106 2.76 -11.58 6.43
C TRP A 106 2.45 -10.33 7.27
N GLU A 107 3.44 -9.44 7.39
CA GLU A 107 3.36 -8.23 8.22
C GLU A 107 3.36 -6.97 7.37
N ILE A 108 2.47 -6.03 7.67
CA ILE A 108 2.56 -4.66 7.18
C ILE A 108 2.49 -3.65 8.32
N THR A 109 3.25 -2.57 8.22
CA THR A 109 3.16 -1.45 9.16
C THR A 109 2.50 -0.23 8.52
N THR A 110 1.92 0.60 9.37
CA THR A 110 1.54 1.98 9.02
C THR A 110 2.76 2.87 8.74
N GLY A 111 3.95 2.43 9.13
CA GLY A 111 5.19 3.18 8.99
C GLY A 111 5.33 4.30 10.03
N VAL A 112 6.37 5.10 9.84
CA VAL A 112 6.74 6.22 10.70
C VAL A 112 6.51 7.53 9.96
N ILE A 113 6.06 8.57 10.68
CA ILE A 113 5.93 9.90 10.09
C ILE A 113 7.34 10.45 9.83
N SER A 114 7.63 10.80 8.58
CA SER A 114 8.80 11.59 8.22
C SER A 114 8.51 13.08 8.39
N GLY A 115 9.40 13.84 9.05
CA GLY A 115 9.28 15.30 9.19
C GLY A 115 9.19 15.77 10.64
N LYS A 116 8.20 16.64 10.96
CA LYS A 116 8.15 17.46 12.20
C LYS A 116 8.12 16.69 13.53
N ARG A 117 7.84 15.38 13.53
CA ARG A 117 7.91 14.48 14.69
C ARG A 117 8.54 13.15 14.25
N PRO A 118 9.83 13.14 13.93
CA PRO A 118 10.49 11.94 13.44
C PRO A 118 10.43 10.85 14.49
N GLY A 119 10.19 9.61 14.06
CA GLY A 119 10.20 8.43 14.94
C GLY A 119 8.85 8.08 15.60
N LYS A 120 7.80 8.92 15.48
CA LYS A 120 6.46 8.51 15.95
C LYS A 120 5.77 7.65 14.90
N GLY A 121 5.59 6.37 15.21
CA GLY A 121 4.78 5.45 14.45
C GLY A 121 3.31 5.89 14.36
N LEU A 122 2.73 5.70 13.18
CA LEU A 122 1.28 5.82 13.01
C LEU A 122 0.57 4.69 13.77
N ARG A 123 -0.60 4.95 14.34
CA ARG A 123 -1.36 3.95 15.10
C ARG A 123 -2.78 3.85 14.59
N PHE A 124 -3.33 2.63 14.60
CA PHE A 124 -4.76 2.39 14.43
C PHE A 124 -5.43 2.22 15.78
N ASP A 125 -6.62 2.81 15.93
CA ASP A 125 -7.50 2.73 17.08
C ASP A 125 -8.73 1.84 16.83
N ARG A 126 -8.76 1.10 15.71
CA ARG A 126 -9.91 0.33 15.24
C ARG A 126 -9.65 -1.17 15.25
N GLU A 127 -10.72 -1.93 15.44
CA GLU A 127 -10.73 -3.37 15.22
C GLU A 127 -10.63 -3.67 13.71
N LEU A 128 -9.56 -4.38 13.34
CA LEU A 128 -9.22 -4.68 11.94
C LEU A 128 -9.19 -6.19 11.63
N VAL A 129 -9.34 -7.04 12.64
CA VAL A 129 -9.36 -8.50 12.48
C VAL A 129 -10.46 -8.91 11.51
N GLY A 130 -10.14 -9.84 10.60
CA GLY A 130 -11.03 -10.32 9.54
C GLY A 130 -11.07 -9.44 8.28
N LYS A 131 -10.53 -8.21 8.33
CA LYS A 131 -10.51 -7.30 7.17
C LYS A 131 -9.31 -7.57 6.28
N LEU A 132 -9.33 -6.96 5.09
CA LEU A 132 -8.23 -7.02 4.14
C LEU A 132 -7.35 -5.77 4.24
N ALA A 133 -6.03 -5.96 4.21
CA ALA A 133 -5.06 -4.91 3.92
C ALA A 133 -4.54 -5.11 2.49
N LEU A 134 -5.04 -4.31 1.54
CA LEU A 134 -4.58 -4.31 0.16
C LEU A 134 -3.18 -3.68 0.08
N LEU A 135 -2.27 -4.38 -0.58
CA LEU A 135 -0.90 -3.94 -0.78
C LEU A 135 -0.78 -3.32 -2.16
N THR A 136 -0.40 -2.04 -2.22
CA THR A 136 -0.32 -1.30 -3.48
C THR A 136 1.04 -0.67 -3.69
N THR A 137 1.46 -0.55 -4.94
CA THR A 137 2.73 0.10 -5.29
C THR A 137 2.66 0.78 -6.65
N ARG A 138 3.68 1.61 -6.94
CA ARG A 138 3.94 2.25 -8.23
C ARG A 138 5.38 1.99 -8.61
N GLY A 139 5.61 1.56 -9.85
CA GLY A 139 6.96 1.41 -10.38
C GLY A 139 7.69 2.74 -10.53
N PRO A 140 8.99 2.68 -10.86
CA PRO A 140 9.77 3.87 -11.17
C PRO A 140 9.14 4.66 -12.32
N LYS A 141 8.89 5.96 -12.09
CA LYS A 141 8.31 6.91 -13.05
C LYS A 141 6.84 6.69 -13.42
N ASP A 142 6.20 5.63 -12.94
CA ASP A 142 4.74 5.42 -13.06
C ASP A 142 3.99 6.60 -12.42
N VAL A 143 2.87 7.04 -13.00
CA VAL A 143 2.02 8.06 -12.38
C VAL A 143 1.09 7.45 -11.33
N GLU A 144 0.29 8.25 -10.63
CA GLU A 144 -0.56 7.73 -9.55
C GLU A 144 -1.61 6.76 -10.09
N GLU A 145 -2.15 7.04 -11.28
CA GLU A 145 -3.12 6.24 -12.04
C GLU A 145 -2.64 4.82 -12.34
N ASP A 146 -1.33 4.62 -12.42
CA ASP A 146 -0.70 3.33 -12.73
C ASP A 146 -0.52 2.45 -11.49
N ARG A 147 -0.89 2.93 -10.30
CA ARG A 147 -0.79 2.16 -9.05
C ARG A 147 -1.46 0.79 -9.20
N VAL A 148 -0.72 -0.26 -8.86
CA VAL A 148 -1.19 -1.64 -8.92
C VAL A 148 -1.37 -2.23 -7.53
N ILE A 149 -2.32 -3.16 -7.41
CA ILE A 149 -2.46 -4.07 -6.27
C ILE A 149 -1.52 -5.26 -6.52
N PHE A 150 -0.58 -5.50 -5.61
CA PHE A 150 0.40 -6.59 -5.72
C PHE A 150 0.21 -7.69 -4.69
N GLY A 151 -0.75 -7.55 -3.78
CA GLY A 151 -1.10 -8.56 -2.80
C GLY A 151 -2.13 -8.04 -1.81
N PHE A 152 -2.50 -8.87 -0.86
CA PHE A 152 -3.30 -8.49 0.28
C PHE A 152 -3.01 -9.38 1.48
N LEU A 153 -3.29 -8.85 2.68
CA LEU A 153 -3.28 -9.60 3.93
C LEU A 153 -4.70 -9.73 4.46
N ARG A 154 -5.13 -10.94 4.87
CA ARG A 154 -6.30 -11.08 5.73
C ARG A 154 -5.86 -10.88 7.16
N ILE A 155 -6.24 -9.76 7.74
CA ILE A 155 -5.75 -9.31 9.05
C ILE A 155 -6.24 -10.28 10.13
N GLU A 156 -5.31 -10.86 10.88
CA GLU A 156 -5.59 -11.73 12.03
C GLU A 156 -5.27 -11.04 13.36
N GLY A 157 -4.44 -10.00 13.33
CA GLY A 157 -4.01 -9.31 14.54
C GLY A 157 -3.27 -8.02 14.26
N SER A 158 -2.94 -7.34 15.36
CA SER A 158 -2.12 -6.13 15.32
C SER A 158 -1.34 -5.96 16.62
N HIS A 159 -0.15 -5.40 16.54
CA HIS A 159 0.68 -5.07 17.69
C HIS A 159 1.49 -3.79 17.41
N PRO A 160 1.95 -3.06 18.44
CA PRO A 160 2.87 -1.96 18.24
C PRO A 160 4.27 -2.48 17.89
N ASP A 161 4.90 -1.87 16.90
CA ASP A 161 6.33 -2.00 16.64
C ASP A 161 7.11 -1.51 17.87
N PRO A 162 8.03 -2.31 18.42
CA PRO A 162 8.69 -1.99 19.69
C PRO A 162 9.64 -0.80 19.58
N GLU A 163 10.18 -0.53 18.39
CA GLU A 163 11.20 0.51 18.18
C GLU A 163 10.55 1.88 17.94
N TYR A 164 9.52 1.93 17.09
CA TYR A 164 8.90 3.18 16.64
C TYR A 164 7.45 3.35 17.10
N GLY A 165 6.85 2.34 17.72
CA GLY A 165 5.46 2.37 18.21
C GLY A 165 4.40 2.42 17.10
N SER A 166 4.79 2.11 15.86
CA SER A 166 3.88 2.03 14.69
C SER A 166 3.00 0.79 14.76
N THR A 167 1.77 0.83 14.25
CA THR A 167 0.94 -0.38 14.23
C THR A 167 1.45 -1.33 13.15
N VAL A 168 1.86 -2.52 13.57
CA VAL A 168 2.09 -3.69 12.72
C VAL A 168 0.80 -4.49 12.67
N LEU A 169 0.32 -4.77 11.46
CA LEU A 169 -0.77 -5.70 11.20
C LEU A 169 -0.17 -7.03 10.76
N THR A 170 -0.63 -8.12 11.34
CA THR A 170 -0.29 -9.48 10.93
C THR A 170 -1.42 -10.05 10.09
N GLY A 171 -1.04 -10.74 9.02
CA GLY A 171 -1.95 -11.44 8.11
C GLY A 171 -1.85 -12.94 8.28
N ASP A 172 -2.99 -13.61 8.12
CA ASP A 172 -3.05 -15.08 8.08
C ASP A 172 -2.37 -15.59 6.78
N PRO A 173 -1.30 -16.40 6.86
CA PRO A 173 -0.59 -16.95 5.71
C PRO A 173 -1.42 -17.80 4.75
N GLU A 174 -2.48 -18.45 5.24
CA GLU A 174 -3.30 -19.38 4.42
C GLU A 174 -4.30 -18.64 3.53
N THR A 175 -4.68 -17.43 3.94
CA THR A 175 -5.72 -16.64 3.28
C THR A 175 -5.19 -15.31 2.73
N SER A 176 -3.94 -14.97 3.02
CA SER A 176 -3.23 -13.84 2.42
C SER A 176 -2.56 -14.24 1.11
N LEU A 177 -2.32 -13.27 0.21
CA LEU A 177 -1.84 -13.58 -1.13
C LEU A 177 -0.87 -12.53 -1.67
N LYS A 178 0.24 -12.99 -2.26
CA LYS A 178 1.05 -12.22 -3.21
C LYS A 178 0.53 -12.44 -4.63
N ILE A 179 0.26 -11.35 -5.36
CA ILE A 179 -0.17 -11.39 -6.76
C ILE A 179 1.05 -11.33 -7.69
N PRO A 180 1.25 -12.33 -8.57
CA PRO A 180 2.33 -12.32 -9.56
C PRO A 180 2.26 -11.09 -10.46
N ARG A 181 3.41 -10.54 -10.87
CA ARG A 181 3.50 -9.31 -11.69
C ARG A 181 2.53 -9.25 -12.87
N ARG A 182 2.41 -10.35 -13.62
CA ARG A 182 1.55 -10.46 -14.81
C ARG A 182 0.04 -10.38 -14.54
N ALA A 183 -0.38 -10.60 -13.29
CA ALA A 183 -1.78 -10.67 -12.87
C ALA A 183 -2.20 -9.48 -12.00
N ARG A 184 -1.34 -8.47 -11.85
CA ARG A 184 -1.63 -7.30 -11.02
C ARG A 184 -2.69 -6.42 -11.66
N LEU A 185 -3.57 -5.91 -10.83
CA LEU A 185 -4.69 -5.07 -11.23
C LEU A 185 -4.41 -3.61 -10.88
N ARG A 186 -4.88 -2.67 -11.70
CA ARG A 186 -4.77 -1.24 -11.38
C ARG A 186 -5.75 -0.90 -10.25
N PHE A 187 -5.24 -0.31 -9.18
CA PHE A 187 -5.98 -0.03 -7.95
C PHE A 187 -7.19 0.89 -8.22
N TRP A 188 -6.97 1.94 -9.01
CA TRP A 188 -7.99 2.95 -9.34
C TRP A 188 -9.15 2.44 -10.21
N ASP A 189 -9.08 1.19 -10.67
CA ASP A 189 -10.23 0.56 -11.32
C ASP A 189 -11.30 0.17 -10.31
N PHE A 190 -10.88 -0.15 -9.08
CA PHE A 190 -11.74 -0.69 -8.03
C PHE A 190 -11.99 0.31 -6.92
N TYR A 191 -11.24 1.42 -6.89
CA TYR A 191 -11.39 2.47 -5.92
C TYR A 191 -11.60 3.82 -6.59
N THR A 192 -12.58 4.58 -6.11
CA THR A 192 -12.73 5.99 -6.42
C THR A 192 -13.05 6.71 -5.13
N ASN A 193 -12.37 7.83 -4.85
CA ASN A 193 -12.76 8.69 -3.76
C ASN A 193 -14.01 9.47 -4.17
N PRO A 194 -15.19 9.20 -3.57
CA PRO A 194 -16.42 9.79 -4.08
C PRO A 194 -16.53 11.30 -3.77
N ARG A 195 -15.76 11.80 -2.80
CA ARG A 195 -15.73 13.23 -2.43
C ARG A 195 -14.81 14.04 -3.34
N ASN A 196 -13.78 13.40 -3.88
CA ASN A 196 -12.86 14.01 -4.82
C ASN A 196 -12.44 12.94 -5.84
N PRO A 197 -13.07 12.88 -7.02
CA PRO A 197 -12.89 11.82 -8.01
C PRO A 197 -11.56 11.93 -8.78
N THR A 198 -10.52 12.43 -8.12
CA THR A 198 -9.15 12.45 -8.62
C THR A 198 -8.40 11.22 -8.10
N ASN A 199 -7.50 10.68 -8.92
CA ASN A 199 -6.64 9.56 -8.56
C ASN A 199 -5.48 10.09 -7.71
N LEU A 200 -5.80 10.49 -6.47
CA LEU A 200 -4.84 11.03 -5.52
C LEU A 200 -4.80 10.16 -4.27
N TRP A 201 -3.61 9.68 -3.92
CA TRP A 201 -3.37 9.02 -2.65
C TRP A 201 -3.30 10.04 -1.50
N GLY A 202 -4.17 9.88 -0.50
CA GLY A 202 -4.18 10.69 0.73
C GLY A 202 -3.53 9.97 1.93
N TYR A 203 -3.92 10.37 3.15
CA TYR A 203 -3.54 9.64 4.37
C TYR A 203 -4.58 8.55 4.67
N GLY A 204 -4.25 7.30 4.29
CA GLY A 204 -5.11 6.13 4.49
C GLY A 204 -6.28 6.07 3.50
N LEU A 205 -6.37 4.97 2.74
CA LEU A 205 -7.50 4.63 1.88
C LEU A 205 -8.16 3.35 2.37
#